data_AF-A0A7T8QZ41-F1
#
_entry.id   AF-A0A7T8QZ41-F1
#
_cell.length_a   1.000
_cell.length_b   1.000
_cell.length_c   1.000
_cell.angle_alpha   90.00
_cell.angle_beta   90.00
_cell.angle_gamma   90.00
#
_symmetry.space_group_name_H-M   'P 1'
#
loop_
_entity.id
_entity.type
_entity.pdbx_description
1 polymer ?
#
loop_
_entity_poly.entity_id
_entity_poly.type
_entity_poly.pdbx_seq_one_letter_code
_entity_poly.pdbx_strand_id
1 'polypeptide(L)'
;MGLWGLSFVAFVALALGAGADQIRVVGSSTVFPFISSVAEEFGRFSAYRTPVIESVGSGMGFNMFCAGSSSDTPDIAMSSRRIKDAEVELCGMNGVKDMIEIGLGYDGI
;
A
#
# COMPACT_ATOMS: atom_id res chain seq x y z
N MET A 1 34.52 50.86 -11.85
CA MET A 1 33.06 50.97 -12.01
C MET A 1 32.70 50.43 -13.39
N GLY A 2 31.87 49.42 -13.62
CA GLY A 2 31.10 48.55 -12.72
C GLY A 2 30.73 47.26 -13.46
N LEU A 3 30.72 46.16 -12.70
CA LEU A 3 30.16 44.85 -13.02
C LEU A 3 28.65 44.98 -13.30
N TRP A 4 28.20 44.72 -14.52
CA TRP A 4 26.79 44.49 -14.89
C TRP A 4 26.80 43.48 -16.06
N GLY A 5 26.12 42.35 -16.07
CA GLY A 5 25.23 41.75 -15.10
C GLY A 5 25.40 40.23 -15.14
N LEU A 6 25.39 39.66 -13.95
CA LEU A 6 25.57 38.24 -13.70
C LEU A 6 24.49 37.40 -14.39
N SER A 7 24.97 36.33 -15.00
CA SER A 7 24.24 35.10 -15.27
C SER A 7 23.45 34.68 -14.02
N PHE A 8 22.14 34.49 -14.13
CA PHE A 8 21.34 33.85 -13.09
C PHE A 8 20.27 32.97 -13.73
N VAL A 9 20.66 31.74 -14.05
CA VAL A 9 19.76 30.62 -14.29
C VAL A 9 19.07 30.32 -12.95
N ALA A 10 17.81 30.68 -12.80
CA ALA A 10 16.99 30.26 -11.67
C ALA A 10 16.18 29.01 -12.09
N PHE A 11 16.77 27.85 -11.85
CA PHE A 11 16.08 26.56 -11.87
C PHE A 11 15.14 26.53 -10.67
N VAL A 12 13.85 26.82 -10.88
CA VAL A 12 12.84 26.76 -9.81
C VAL A 12 12.65 25.31 -9.41
N ALA A 13 12.83 25.08 -8.11
CA ALA A 13 12.86 23.79 -7.45
C ALA A 13 11.63 22.93 -7.74
N LEU A 14 11.91 21.66 -8.05
CA LEU A 14 10.96 20.58 -8.09
C LEU A 14 10.37 20.39 -6.69
N ALA A 15 9.16 20.90 -6.46
CA ALA A 15 8.39 20.57 -5.27
C ALA A 15 7.80 19.16 -5.43
N LEU A 16 8.64 18.13 -5.39
CA LEU A 16 8.19 16.78 -5.06
C LEU A 16 7.96 16.72 -3.55
N GLY A 17 6.85 17.30 -3.10
CA GLY A 17 6.25 16.85 -1.86
C GLY A 17 5.81 15.42 -2.08
N ALA A 18 6.64 14.45 -1.70
CA ALA A 18 6.25 13.06 -1.51
C ALA A 18 5.23 13.05 -0.35
N GLY A 19 3.99 13.42 -0.67
CA GLY A 19 2.90 13.43 0.28
C GLY A 19 2.65 11.99 0.69
N ALA A 20 2.75 11.73 2.00
CA ALA A 20 2.61 10.42 2.63
C ALA A 20 1.81 9.44 1.78
N ASP A 21 2.47 8.37 1.34
CA ASP A 21 1.84 7.30 0.56
C ASP A 21 0.60 6.83 1.33
N GLN A 22 -0.52 6.86 0.61
CA GLN A 22 -1.80 6.41 1.15
C GLN A 22 -1.76 4.90 1.22
N ILE A 23 -2.05 4.32 2.39
CA ILE A 23 -2.05 2.87 2.57
C ILE A 23 -3.06 2.25 1.60
N ARG A 24 -2.61 1.28 0.82
CA ARG A 24 -3.41 0.50 -0.13
C ARG A 24 -3.53 -0.94 0.34
N VAL A 25 -4.78 -1.42 0.42
CA VAL A 25 -5.11 -2.77 0.86
C VAL A 25 -5.93 -3.47 -0.22
N VAL A 26 -5.54 -4.68 -0.59
CA VAL A 26 -6.21 -5.48 -1.61
C VAL A 26 -6.55 -6.87 -1.09
N GLY A 27 -7.64 -7.48 -1.55
CA GLY A 27 -7.84 -8.93 -1.38
C GLY A 27 -9.29 -9.37 -1.16
N SER A 28 -9.51 -10.26 -0.19
CA SER A 28 -10.76 -11.00 -0.02
C SER A 28 -12.01 -10.12 0.04
N SER A 29 -13.03 -10.51 -0.74
CA SER A 29 -14.35 -9.88 -0.74
C SER A 29 -15.16 -10.17 0.53
N THR A 30 -14.90 -11.27 1.24
CA THR A 30 -15.58 -11.58 2.50
C THR A 30 -15.03 -10.75 3.67
N VAL A 31 -13.77 -10.34 3.58
CA VAL A 31 -13.08 -9.52 4.60
C VAL A 31 -13.26 -8.02 4.34
N PHE A 32 -13.52 -7.65 3.08
CA PHE A 32 -13.65 -6.26 2.64
C PHE A 32 -14.58 -5.39 3.52
N PRO A 33 -15.83 -5.79 3.86
CA PRO A 33 -16.71 -4.92 4.63
C PRO A 33 -16.16 -4.56 6.01
N PHE A 34 -15.47 -5.50 6.66
CA PHE A 34 -14.86 -5.29 7.97
C PHE A 34 -13.68 -4.31 7.87
N ILE A 35 -12.75 -4.55 6.95
CA ILE A 35 -11.56 -3.70 6.80
C ILE A 35 -11.92 -2.30 6.30
N SER A 36 -12.90 -2.15 5.41
CA SER A 36 -13.37 -0.84 4.94
C SER A 36 -13.94 0.01 6.09
N SER A 37 -14.70 -0.62 7.01
CA SER A 37 -15.23 0.08 8.19
C SER A 37 -14.09 0.55 9.12
N VAL A 38 -13.04 -0.26 9.29
CA VAL A 38 -11.85 0.11 10.07
C VAL A 38 -11.08 1.24 9.39
N ALA A 39 -10.95 1.21 8.07
CA ALA A 39 -10.27 2.27 7.31
C ALA A 39 -10.99 3.62 7.44
N GLU A 40 -12.32 3.62 7.33
CA GLU A 40 -13.14 4.82 7.55
C GLU A 40 -12.94 5.40 8.95
N GLU A 41 -13.00 4.55 9.98
CA GLU A 41 -12.80 4.99 11.37
C GLU A 41 -11.37 5.51 11.58
N PHE A 42 -10.36 4.83 11.03
CA PHE A 42 -8.97 5.31 11.07
C PHE A 42 -8.83 6.70 10.44
N GLY A 43 -9.48 6.95 9.30
CA GLY A 43 -9.48 8.27 8.66
C GLY A 43 -10.19 9.35 9.46
N ARG A 44 -11.20 8.98 10.27
CA ARG A 44 -11.94 9.93 11.14
C ARG A 44 -11.15 10.33 12.39
N PHE A 45 -10.36 9.40 12.95
CA PHE A 45 -9.70 9.58 14.24
C PHE A 45 -8.19 9.78 14.16
N SER A 46 -7.59 9.72 12.96
CA SER A 46 -6.16 9.96 12.75
C SER A 46 -5.90 11.21 11.91
N ALA A 47 -4.65 11.67 11.91
CA ALA A 47 -4.18 12.73 11.01
C ALA A 47 -3.72 12.20 9.64
N TYR A 48 -3.79 10.88 9.41
CA TYR A 48 -3.35 10.22 8.20
C TYR A 48 -4.48 10.13 7.17
N ARG A 49 -4.13 9.95 5.90
CA ARG A 49 -5.14 9.70 4.85
C ARG A 49 -5.83 8.37 5.11
N THR A 50 -7.15 8.35 4.91
CA THR A 50 -7.97 7.13 4.93
C THR A 50 -7.37 6.09 3.97
N PRO A 51 -7.08 4.86 4.42
CA PRO A 51 -6.61 3.79 3.54
C PRO A 51 -7.57 3.50 2.40
N VAL A 52 -7.05 3.11 1.23
CA VAL A 52 -7.84 2.61 0.10
C VAL A 52 -7.95 1.10 0.22
N ILE A 53 -9.17 0.58 0.25
CA ILE A 53 -9.44 -0.85 0.35
C ILE A 53 -10.08 -1.31 -0.96
N GLU A 54 -9.55 -2.36 -1.59
CA GLU A 54 -10.02 -2.91 -2.87
C GLU A 54 -10.37 -4.39 -2.73
N SER A 55 -11.62 -4.75 -3.08
CA SER A 55 -12.08 -6.13 -3.09
C SER A 55 -11.78 -6.80 -4.43
N VAL A 56 -10.76 -7.65 -4.47
CA VAL A 56 -10.29 -8.37 -5.69
C VAL A 56 -10.26 -9.90 -5.52
N GLY A 57 -10.54 -10.40 -4.31
CA GLY A 57 -10.39 -11.81 -3.92
C GLY A 57 -8.97 -12.14 -3.44
N SER A 58 -8.83 -13.09 -2.50
CA SER A 58 -7.54 -13.34 -1.82
C SER A 58 -6.39 -13.67 -2.79
N GLY A 59 -6.63 -14.54 -3.78
CA GLY A 59 -5.57 -14.94 -4.71
C GLY A 59 -5.08 -13.80 -5.60
N MET A 60 -6.00 -13.00 -6.16
CA MET A 60 -5.62 -11.81 -6.93
C MET A 60 -4.96 -10.76 -6.04
N GLY A 61 -5.44 -10.60 -4.80
CA GLY A 61 -4.83 -9.71 -3.81
C GLY A 61 -3.37 -10.08 -3.53
N PHE A 62 -3.08 -11.36 -3.30
CA PHE A 62 -1.70 -11.84 -3.14
C PHE A 62 -0.87 -11.64 -4.41
N ASN A 63 -1.42 -11.84 -5.61
CA ASN A 63 -0.69 -11.57 -6.85
C ASN A 63 -0.30 -10.09 -7.00
N MET A 64 -1.19 -9.17 -6.60
CA MET A 64 -0.92 -7.73 -6.63
C MET A 64 0.09 -7.32 -5.56
N PHE A 65 -0.08 -7.81 -4.33
CA PHE A 65 0.82 -7.55 -3.20
C PHE A 65 2.22 -8.12 -3.43
N CYS A 66 2.31 -9.37 -3.89
CA CYS A 66 3.58 -10.02 -4.20
C CYS A 66 4.21 -9.54 -5.51
N ALA A 67 3.66 -8.52 -6.21
CA ALA A 67 4.24 -8.03 -7.46
C ALA A 67 5.57 -7.25 -7.24
N GLY A 68 5.87 -6.83 -6.01
CA GLY A 68 7.09 -6.11 -5.65
C GLY A 68 6.92 -5.33 -4.35
N SER A 69 7.90 -4.49 -4.01
CA SER A 69 7.92 -3.64 -2.82
C SER A 69 8.05 -2.14 -3.15
N SER A 70 7.65 -1.77 -4.37
CA SER A 70 7.63 -0.37 -4.83
C SER A 70 6.44 0.41 -4.28
N SER A 71 6.45 1.73 -4.39
CA SER A 71 5.29 2.59 -4.04
C SER A 71 4.01 2.24 -4.82
N ASP A 72 4.13 1.58 -5.97
CA ASP A 72 2.98 1.28 -6.85
C ASP A 72 2.29 -0.06 -6.48
N THR A 73 2.90 -0.85 -5.60
CA THR A 73 2.34 -2.13 -5.14
C THR A 73 1.52 -1.93 -3.86
N PRO A 74 0.46 -2.71 -3.64
CA PRO A 74 -0.33 -2.63 -2.41
C PRO A 74 0.53 -2.90 -1.17
N ASP A 75 0.23 -2.21 -0.07
CA ASP A 75 0.95 -2.35 1.19
C ASP A 75 0.48 -3.56 2.01
N ILE A 76 -0.80 -3.95 1.87
CA ILE A 76 -1.42 -5.00 2.66
C ILE A 76 -2.28 -5.90 1.77
N ALA A 77 -2.10 -7.22 1.91
CA ALA A 77 -3.01 -8.23 1.37
C ALA A 77 -3.99 -8.71 2.46
N MET A 78 -5.29 -8.50 2.29
CA MET A 78 -6.32 -9.08 3.14
C MET A 78 -6.80 -10.43 2.59
N SER A 79 -6.98 -11.41 3.46
CA SER A 79 -7.36 -12.77 3.06
C SER A 79 -8.30 -13.41 4.09
N SER A 80 -9.30 -14.15 3.59
CA SER A 80 -10.19 -15.02 4.41
C SER A 80 -9.58 -16.38 4.73
N ARG A 81 -8.30 -16.58 4.39
CA ARG A 81 -7.56 -17.81 4.65
C ARG A 81 -6.08 -17.50 4.90
N ARG A 82 -5.38 -18.48 5.45
CA ARG A 82 -3.91 -18.47 5.51
C ARG A 82 -3.28 -18.32 4.13
N ILE A 83 -2.12 -17.68 4.10
CA ILE A 83 -1.28 -17.60 2.90
C ILE A 83 -0.81 -19.01 2.49
N LYS A 84 -0.70 -19.27 1.19
CA LYS A 84 -0.20 -20.54 0.65
C LYS A 84 1.31 -20.48 0.42
N ASP A 85 1.97 -21.63 0.49
CA ASP A 85 3.40 -21.74 0.19
C ASP A 85 3.76 -21.18 -1.19
N ALA A 86 2.93 -21.40 -2.20
CA ALA A 86 3.13 -20.86 -3.54
C ALA A 86 3.04 -19.32 -3.60
N GLU A 87 2.24 -18.69 -2.72
CA GLU A 87 2.14 -17.23 -2.61
C GLU A 87 3.36 -16.66 -1.86
N VAL A 88 3.85 -17.39 -0.85
CA VAL A 88 5.11 -17.06 -0.16
C VAL A 88 6.28 -17.11 -1.13
N GLU A 89 6.36 -18.16 -1.94
CA GLU A 89 7.40 -18.29 -2.97
C GLU A 89 7.32 -17.16 -4.00
N LEU A 90 6.12 -16.85 -4.50
CA LEU A 90 5.90 -15.73 -5.42
C LEU A 90 6.40 -14.41 -4.85
N CYS A 91 6.03 -14.09 -3.61
CA CYS A 91 6.51 -12.91 -2.89
C CYS A 91 8.04 -12.91 -2.79
N GLY A 92 8.65 -14.03 -2.41
CA GLY A 92 10.10 -14.16 -2.30
C GLY A 92 10.84 -13.96 -3.63
N MET A 93 10.31 -14.50 -4.73
CA MET A 93 10.83 -14.33 -6.08
C MET A 93 10.81 -12.87 -6.54
N ASN A 94 9.79 -12.12 -6.13
CA ASN A 94 9.59 -10.71 -6.49
C ASN A 94 10.18 -9.74 -5.45
N GLY A 95 10.97 -10.22 -4.50
CA GLY A 95 11.70 -9.39 -3.54
C GLY A 95 10.89 -8.95 -2.31
N VAL A 96 9.67 -9.44 -2.14
CA VAL A 96 8.85 -9.23 -0.93
C VAL A 96 9.24 -10.28 0.10
N LYS A 97 10.23 -9.95 0.94
CA LYS A 97 10.86 -10.92 1.86
C LYS A 97 10.43 -10.80 3.32
N ASP A 98 10.09 -9.59 3.76
CA ASP A 98 9.82 -9.28 5.17
C ASP A 98 8.31 -9.12 5.46
N MET A 99 7.48 -9.95 4.81
CA MET A 99 6.04 -9.93 5.05
C MET A 99 5.68 -10.58 6.38
N ILE A 100 4.67 -10.02 7.05
CA ILE A 100 4.18 -10.51 8.34
C ILE A 100 2.72 -10.95 8.16
N GLU A 101 2.42 -12.21 8.51
CA GLU A 101 1.05 -12.70 8.56
C GLU A 101 0.44 -12.36 9.94
N ILE A 102 -0.71 -11.68 9.94
CA ILE A 102 -1.43 -11.28 11.15
C ILE A 102 -2.84 -11.86 11.10
N GLY A 103 -3.17 -12.73 12.06
CA GLY A 103 -4.52 -13.24 12.25
C GLY A 103 -5.38 -12.20 12.97
N LEU A 104 -6.38 -11.64 12.28
CA LEU A 104 -7.30 -10.65 12.87
C LEU A 104 -8.55 -11.27 13.49
N GLY A 105 -8.98 -12.44 13.01
CA GLY A 105 -10.18 -13.11 13.49
C GLY A 105 -10.56 -14.30 12.63
N TYR A 106 -11.75 -14.84 12.90
CA TYR A 106 -12.36 -15.93 12.15
C TYR A 106 -13.67 -15.45 11.55
N ASP A 107 -13.86 -15.65 10.25
CA ASP A 107 -15.18 -15.50 9.62
C ASP A 107 -16.00 -16.78 9.79
N GLY A 108 -17.31 -16.67 9.59
CA GLY A 108 -18.27 -17.77 9.77
C GLY A 108 -18.60 -18.52 8.47
N ILE A 109 -17.77 -18.38 7.44
CA ILE A 109 -18.00 -18.90 6.07
C ILE A 109 -16.92 -19.90 5.70
#